data_AF-A0A1V1NSY6-F1
#
_entry.id   AF-A0A1V1NSY6-F1
#
_cell.length_a   1.000
_cell.length_b   1.000
_cell.length_c   1.000
_cell.angle_alpha   90.00
_cell.angle_beta   90.00
_cell.angle_gamma   90.00
#
_symmetry.space_group_name_H-M   'P 1'
#
loop_
_entity.id
_entity.type
_entity.pdbx_description
1 polymer ?
#
loop_
_entity_poly.entity_id
_entity_poly.type
_entity_poly.pdbx_seq_one_letter_code
_entity_poly.pdbx_strand_id
1 'polypeptide(L)'
;ESPQDISGLNPGEIRIRVQKEGYKTVYQNTRITSGEINILSIILDPEITTGSLRVQPEDARIRIMNIREPFYQGIDLAPGKYHLEISKDGFKTHNEWVQILAGITNKFKIDLKKNHN
;
A
#
# COMPACT_ATOMS: atom_id res chain seq x y z
N GLU A 1 -20.95 -8.03 -9.48
CA GLU A 1 -21.40 -8.65 -8.22
C GLU A 1 -20.93 -10.10 -8.20
N SER A 2 -21.33 -10.92 -7.22
CA SER A 2 -21.01 -12.34 -7.15
C SER A 2 -22.24 -13.13 -6.69
N PRO A 3 -22.58 -14.30 -7.28
CA PRO A 3 -21.84 -15.04 -8.32
C PRO A 3 -21.79 -14.34 -9.69
N GLN A 4 -21.04 -14.94 -10.63
CA GLN A 4 -20.97 -14.55 -12.03
C GLN A 4 -21.15 -15.81 -12.87
N ASP A 5 -22.27 -15.88 -13.60
CA ASP A 5 -22.59 -17.04 -14.43
C ASP A 5 -22.04 -16.82 -15.85
N ILE A 6 -21.31 -17.82 -16.36
CA ILE A 6 -20.69 -17.77 -17.70
C ILE A 6 -21.11 -19.02 -18.47
N SER A 7 -21.82 -18.81 -19.58
CA SER A 7 -22.35 -19.87 -20.45
C SER A 7 -21.80 -19.78 -21.87
N GLY A 8 -21.92 -20.87 -22.64
CA GLY A 8 -21.52 -20.90 -24.06
C GLY A 8 -20.00 -21.03 -24.29
N LEU A 9 -19.25 -21.50 -23.30
CA LEU A 9 -17.82 -21.80 -23.43
C LEU A 9 -17.62 -23.10 -24.21
N ASN A 10 -16.64 -23.10 -25.12
CA ASN A 10 -16.21 -24.33 -25.80
C ASN A 10 -15.53 -25.27 -24.79
N PRO A 11 -15.76 -26.60 -24.88
CA PRO A 11 -15.03 -27.57 -24.07
C PRO A 11 -13.51 -27.53 -24.33
N GLY A 12 -12.72 -27.74 -23.28
CA GLY A 12 -11.26 -27.71 -23.32
C GLY A 12 -10.63 -26.98 -22.14
N GLU A 13 -9.31 -26.83 -22.16
CA GLU A 13 -8.56 -26.03 -21.17
C GLU A 13 -8.70 -24.53 -21.48
N ILE A 14 -9.08 -23.74 -20.48
CA ILE A 14 -9.18 -22.28 -20.56
C ILE A 14 -8.44 -21.59 -19.41
N ARG A 15 -8.11 -20.31 -19.61
CA ARG A 15 -7.56 -19.44 -18.56
C ARG A 15 -8.52 -18.29 -18.27
N ILE A 16 -9.08 -18.29 -17.08
CA ILE A 16 -9.97 -17.25 -16.57
C ILE A 16 -9.13 -16.15 -15.93
N ARG A 17 -9.42 -14.89 -16.23
CA ARG A 17 -8.84 -13.70 -15.59
C ARG A 17 -9.94 -13.01 -14.78
N VAL A 18 -9.75 -12.90 -13.48
CA VAL A 18 -10.67 -12.19 -12.57
C VAL A 18 -10.02 -10.89 -12.12
N GLN A 19 -10.75 -9.79 -12.25
CA GLN A 19 -10.31 -8.45 -11.86
C GLN A 19 -11.41 -7.74 -11.07
N LYS A 20 -10.99 -6.97 -10.07
CA LYS A 20 -11.82 -6.03 -9.31
C LYS A 20 -10.93 -4.85 -8.91
N GLU A 21 -11.44 -3.64 -9.03
CA GLU A 21 -10.71 -2.43 -8.63
C GLU A 21 -10.31 -2.49 -7.15
N GLY A 22 -9.04 -2.19 -6.84
CA GLY A 22 -8.47 -2.31 -5.49
C GLY A 22 -8.06 -3.73 -5.07
N TYR A 23 -8.06 -4.71 -5.98
CA TYR A 23 -7.69 -6.10 -5.70
C TYR A 23 -6.71 -6.64 -6.74
N LYS A 24 -5.83 -7.56 -6.30
CA LYS A 24 -4.89 -8.25 -7.18
C LYS A 24 -5.65 -9.05 -8.24
N THR A 25 -5.18 -8.96 -9.49
CA THR A 25 -5.73 -9.77 -10.59
C THR A 25 -5.36 -11.24 -10.41
N VAL A 26 -6.36 -12.12 -10.40
CA VAL A 26 -6.16 -13.58 -10.32
C VAL A 26 -6.32 -14.20 -11.70
N TYR A 27 -5.47 -15.18 -12.00
CA TYR A 27 -5.58 -16.03 -13.18
C TYR A 27 -5.76 -17.49 -12.75
N GLN A 28 -6.82 -18.13 -13.21
CA GLN A 28 -7.12 -19.54 -12.92
C GLN A 28 -7.21 -20.32 -14.24
N ASN A 29 -6.42 -21.39 -14.35
CA ASN A 29 -6.61 -22.37 -15.42
C ASN A 29 -7.68 -23.39 -14.98
N THR A 30 -8.58 -23.78 -15.89
CA THR A 30 -9.57 -24.83 -15.64
C THR A 30 -9.97 -25.52 -16.94
N ARG A 31 -10.51 -26.74 -16.82
CA ARG A 31 -11.12 -27.46 -17.94
C ARG A 31 -12.62 -27.25 -17.93
N ILE A 32 -13.18 -26.97 -19.10
CA ILE A 32 -14.63 -27.02 -19.37
C ILE A 32 -14.95 -28.36 -20.04
N THR A 33 -15.87 -29.11 -19.45
CA THR A 33 -16.47 -30.31 -20.07
C THR A 33 -17.86 -29.95 -20.58
N SER A 34 -18.27 -30.50 -21.72
CA SER A 34 -19.62 -30.29 -22.25
C SER A 34 -20.68 -30.88 -21.31
N GLY A 35 -21.68 -30.08 -20.94
CA GLY A 35 -22.78 -30.49 -20.06
C GLY A 35 -22.50 -30.45 -18.55
N GLU A 36 -21.29 -30.09 -18.12
CA GLU A 36 -20.93 -29.99 -16.69
C GLU A 36 -20.97 -28.55 -16.17
N ILE A 37 -21.59 -28.34 -15.00
CA ILE A 37 -21.50 -27.08 -14.26
C ILE A 37 -20.22 -27.09 -13.43
N ASN A 38 -19.30 -26.17 -13.75
CA ASN A 38 -18.04 -26.00 -13.03
C ASN A 38 -18.11 -24.74 -12.13
N ILE A 39 -18.13 -24.96 -10.81
CA ILE A 39 -18.18 -23.88 -9.80
C ILE A 39 -16.75 -23.56 -9.34
N LEU A 40 -16.35 -22.29 -9.46
CA LEU A 40 -15.02 -21.83 -9.03
C LEU A 40 -15.12 -20.82 -7.89
N SER A 41 -14.48 -21.13 -6.77
CA SER A 41 -14.30 -20.21 -5.64
C SER A 41 -12.97 -19.48 -5.78
N ILE A 42 -13.01 -18.20 -6.15
CA ILE A 42 -11.81 -17.36 -6.32
C ILE A 42 -11.79 -16.30 -5.20
N ILE A 43 -10.75 -16.35 -4.37
CA ILE A 43 -10.49 -15.35 -3.33
C ILE A 43 -9.62 -14.25 -3.96
N LEU A 44 -9.99 -12.99 -3.73
CA LEU A 44 -9.23 -11.82 -4.19
C LEU A 44 -8.56 -11.14 -2.99
N ASP A 45 -7.24 -11.08 -3.01
CA ASP A 45 -6.47 -10.24 -2.10
C ASP A 45 -6.63 -8.76 -2.47
N PRO A 46 -6.80 -7.84 -1.51
CA PRO A 46 -6.64 -6.42 -1.75
C PRO A 46 -5.25 -6.08 -2.32
N GLU A 47 -5.21 -5.11 -3.21
CA GLU A 47 -3.96 -4.55 -3.73
C GLU A 47 -3.56 -3.37 -2.85
N ILE A 48 -2.59 -3.57 -1.95
CA ILE A 48 -2.10 -2.51 -1.07
C ILE A 48 -1.13 -1.64 -1.85
N THR A 49 -1.58 -0.45 -2.22
CA THR A 49 -0.84 0.52 -3.05
C THR A 49 -0.12 1.60 -2.25
N THR A 50 -0.30 1.67 -0.93
CA THR A 50 0.26 2.68 -0.03
C THR A 50 1.09 2.07 1.10
N GLY A 51 1.94 2.89 1.72
CA GLY A 51 2.67 2.56 2.94
C GLY A 51 2.43 3.63 4.00
N SER A 52 2.24 3.19 5.25
CA SER A 52 1.99 4.09 6.38
C SER A 52 3.32 4.64 6.92
N LEU A 53 3.39 5.92 7.29
CA LEU A 53 4.57 6.56 7.87
C LEU A 53 4.39 6.88 9.36
N ARG A 54 5.34 6.46 10.20
CA ARG A 54 5.46 6.88 11.61
C ARG A 54 6.87 7.39 11.90
N VAL A 55 6.97 8.47 12.67
CA VAL A 55 8.24 9.15 12.96
C VAL A 55 8.39 9.37 14.47
N GLN A 56 9.56 9.06 15.02
CA GLN A 56 9.93 9.33 16.40
C GLN A 56 11.06 10.37 16.47
N PRO A 57 11.11 11.24 17.50
CA PRO A 57 10.19 11.26 18.65
C PRO A 57 8.82 11.86 18.31
N GLU A 58 7.77 11.40 19.01
CA GLU A 58 6.38 11.77 18.71
C GLU A 58 6.03 13.21 19.14
N ASP A 59 6.84 13.83 20.00
CA ASP A 59 6.71 15.21 20.48
C ASP A 59 7.50 16.23 19.63
N ALA A 60 8.06 15.81 18.49
CA ALA A 60 8.61 16.70 17.48
C ALA A 60 7.52 17.09 16.45
N ARG A 61 7.63 18.30 15.90
CA ARG A 61 6.85 18.72 14.74
C ARG A 61 7.51 18.22 13.47
N ILE A 62 6.80 17.35 12.75
CA ILE A 62 7.23 16.80 11.45
C ILE A 62 6.49 17.51 10.31
N ARG A 63 7.20 17.81 9.23
CA ARG A 63 6.65 18.31 7.97
C ARG A 63 7.23 17.50 6.80
N ILE A 64 6.37 17.11 5.86
CA ILE A 64 6.80 16.49 4.61
C ILE A 64 6.98 17.62 3.58
N MET A 65 8.19 17.79 3.07
CA MET A 65 8.62 18.97 2.31
C MET A 65 8.20 18.95 0.85
N ASN A 66 7.98 17.75 0.29
CA ASN A 66 7.73 17.52 -1.14
C ASN A 66 6.26 17.19 -1.49
N ILE A 67 5.33 17.34 -0.53
CA ILE A 67 3.89 17.19 -0.74
C ILE A 67 3.11 18.33 -0.04
N ARG A 68 1.77 18.36 -0.17
CA ARG A 68 0.92 19.42 0.43
C ARG A 68 0.20 18.97 1.69
N GLU A 69 0.05 17.66 1.83
CA GLU A 69 -0.69 16.97 2.88
C GLU A 69 0.01 17.18 4.24
N PRO A 70 -0.72 17.62 5.28
CA PRO A 70 -0.14 17.78 6.61
C PRO A 70 0.21 16.40 7.19
N PHE A 71 1.37 16.30 7.82
CA PHE A 71 1.79 15.07 8.50
C PHE A 71 0.90 14.77 9.71
N TYR A 72 0.54 13.49 9.85
CA TYR A 72 0.03 12.91 11.10
C TYR A 72 0.61 11.49 11.27
N GLN A 73 0.69 11.00 12.51
CA GLN A 73 1.25 9.68 12.78
C GLN A 73 0.41 8.58 12.13
N GLY A 74 1.02 7.80 11.25
CA GLY A 74 0.37 6.74 10.50
C GLY A 74 -0.21 7.17 9.15
N ILE A 75 0.08 8.39 8.67
CA ILE A 75 -0.33 8.85 7.33
C ILE A 75 0.07 7.84 6.24
N ASP A 76 -0.89 7.47 5.40
CA ASP A 76 -0.66 6.62 4.23
C ASP A 76 -0.15 7.45 3.06
N LEU A 77 0.95 6.98 2.47
CA LEU A 77 1.66 7.62 1.37
C LEU A 77 1.88 6.63 0.23
N ALA A 78 1.93 7.13 -1.01
CA ALA A 78 2.34 6.32 -2.14
C ALA A 78 3.82 5.89 -1.98
N PRO A 79 4.24 4.72 -2.50
CA PRO A 79 5.64 4.31 -2.49
C PRO A 79 6.52 5.32 -3.20
N GLY A 80 7.60 5.75 -2.54
CA GLY A 80 8.43 6.83 -3.05
C GLY A 80 9.38 7.40 -2.00
N LYS A 81 10.14 8.41 -2.41
CA LYS A 81 11.04 9.15 -1.53
C LYS A 81 10.35 10.42 -1.03
N TYR A 82 10.42 10.63 0.28
CA TYR A 82 9.84 11.79 0.95
C TYR A 82 10.92 12.51 1.74
N HIS A 83 10.92 13.83 1.66
CA HIS A 83 11.85 14.67 2.40
C HIS A 83 11.15 15.15 3.67
N LEU A 84 11.66 14.75 4.83
CA LEU A 84 11.10 15.11 6.13
C LEU A 84 11.92 16.23 6.75
N GLU A 85 11.24 17.25 7.27
CA GLU A 85 11.78 18.24 8.19
C GLU A 85 11.22 17.95 9.58
N ILE A 86 12.10 17.73 10.56
CA ILE A 86 11.75 17.42 11.94
C ILE A 86 12.30 18.53 12.84
N SER A 87 11.41 19.18 13.58
CA SER A 87 11.72 20.33 14.44
C SER A 87 11.18 20.14 15.85
N LYS A 88 11.93 20.61 16.86
CA LYS A 88 11.55 20.53 18.28
C LYS A 88 12.27 21.62 19.07
N ASP A 89 11.58 22.25 20.00
CA ASP A 89 12.13 23.36 20.79
C ASP A 89 13.34 22.90 21.62
N GLY A 90 14.43 23.68 21.56
CA GLY A 90 15.73 23.34 22.16
C GLY A 90 16.61 22.39 21.33
N PHE A 91 16.15 21.93 20.17
CA PHE A 91 16.91 21.06 19.26
C PHE A 91 17.18 21.73 17.91
N LYS A 92 18.18 21.22 17.19
CA LYS A 92 18.46 21.58 15.80
C LYS A 92 17.43 20.89 14.90
N THR A 93 16.85 21.64 13.96
CA THR A 93 16.00 21.06 12.90
C THR A 93 16.80 20.02 12.12
N HIS A 94 16.25 18.82 11.98
CA HIS A 94 16.81 17.72 11.22
C HIS A 94 16.07 17.58 9.89
N ASN A 95 16.79 17.27 8.81
CA ASN A 95 16.22 17.06 7.49
C ASN A 95 16.73 15.74 6.92
N GLU A 96 15.84 14.87 6.43
CA GLU A 96 16.20 13.54 5.94
C GLU A 96 15.29 13.04 4.83
N TRP A 97 15.85 12.27 3.90
CA TRP A 97 15.09 11.58 2.85
C TRP A 97 14.78 10.15 3.27
N VAL A 98 13.49 9.84 3.38
CA VAL A 98 13.00 8.50 3.72
C VAL A 98 12.38 7.81 2.51
N GLN A 99 12.51 6.48 2.45
CA GLN A 99 11.82 5.64 1.47
C GLN A 99 10.56 5.06 2.09
N ILE A 100 9.42 5.26 1.44
CA ILE A 100 8.16 4.57 1.75
C ILE A 100 8.02 3.35 0.84
N LEU A 101 7.70 2.21 1.43
CA LEU A 101 7.34 0.98 0.74
C LEU A 101 5.85 0.67 0.98
N ALA A 102 5.16 0.17 -0.03
CA ALA A 102 3.76 -0.26 0.09
C ALA A 102 3.63 -1.49 1.02
N GLY A 103 2.45 -1.65 1.63
CA GLY A 103 2.12 -2.82 2.43
C GLY A 103 2.75 -2.88 3.82
N ILE A 104 3.57 -1.89 4.21
CA ILE A 104 4.22 -1.85 5.53
C ILE A 104 4.02 -0.52 6.25
N THR A 105 4.19 -0.54 7.59
CA THR A 105 4.39 0.67 8.39
C THR A 105 5.88 1.01 8.42
N ASN A 106 6.25 2.06 7.69
CA ASN A 106 7.59 2.62 7.63
C ASN A 106 7.83 3.44 8.92
N LYS A 107 8.68 2.95 9.81
CA LYS A 107 8.98 3.58 11.11
C LYS A 107 10.38 4.17 11.10
N PHE A 108 10.50 5.48 11.30
CA PHE A 108 11.77 6.17 11.39
C PHE A 108 11.97 6.75 12.80
N LYS A 109 13.16 6.54 13.37
CA LYS A 109 13.54 7.13 14.65
C LYS A 109 14.72 8.07 14.42
N ILE A 110 14.52 9.34 14.79
CA ILE A 110 15.49 10.41 14.62
C ILE A 110 16.02 10.84 15.99
N ASP A 111 17.32 10.72 16.21
CA ASP A 111 17.96 11.23 17.42
C ASP A 111 18.33 12.71 17.22
N LEU A 112 17.41 13.60 17.60
CA LEU A 112 17.58 15.05 17.46
C LEU A 112 18.75 15.57 18.32
N LYS A 113 19.61 16.39 17.70
CA LYS A 113 20.75 17.03 18.38
C LYS A 113 20.30 18.32 19.06
N LYS A 114 20.61 18.49 20.34
CA LYS A 114 20.32 19.74 21.07
C LYS A 114 21.04 20.93 20.44
N ASN A 115 20.43 22.10 20.55
CA ASN A 115 21.15 23.37 20.33
C ASN A 115 22.24 23.49 21.41
N HIS A 116 23.45 23.85 20.97
CA HIS A 116 24.50 24.25 21.90
C HIS A 116 24.34 25.76 22.12
N ASN A 117 24.43 26.17 23.38
CA ASN A 117 24.23 27.53 23.85
C ASN A 117 25.56 28.07 24.38
#